data_AF-A0A8S2R0R2-F1
#
_entry.id   AF-A0A8S2R0R2-F1
#
_cell.length_a   1.000
_cell.length_b   1.000
_cell.length_c   1.000
_cell.angle_alpha   90.00
_cell.angle_beta   90.00
_cell.angle_gamma   90.00
#
_symmetry.space_group_name_H-M   'P 1'
#
loop_
_entity.id
_entity.type
_entity.pdbx_description
1 polymer ?
#
loop_
_entity_poly.entity_id
_entity_poly.type
_entity_poly.pdbx_seq_one_letter_code
_entity_poly.pdbx_strand_id
1 'polypeptide(L)'
;MYTGATFRIKINDSITQPIKFESGVRQGCSASGIIYVVCLEPLLHSIRNNPKIPGIIPPGAQYEAVRKKAFPYDGDDNTIKTIAYADDIDTIVFSRDEETETIKMFDLYNRASDGKTNVEKTEVFWISDWLPPPAFQGQVKLN
;
A
#
# COMPACT_ATOMS: atom_id res chain seq x y z
N MET A 1 13.14 15.44 -3.17
CA MET A 1 13.77 14.62 -2.09
C MET A 1 14.98 13.89 -2.67
N TYR A 2 16.03 13.62 -1.88
CA TYR A 2 17.29 12.99 -2.32
C TYR A 2 17.92 13.57 -3.61
N THR A 3 17.83 14.89 -3.81
CA THR A 3 18.39 15.55 -5.00
C THR A 3 19.92 15.43 -5.02
N GLY A 4 20.48 14.89 -6.09
CA GLY A 4 21.93 14.71 -6.25
C GLY A 4 22.53 13.59 -5.41
N ALA A 5 21.71 12.66 -4.90
CA ALA A 5 22.21 11.50 -4.18
C ALA A 5 23.08 10.62 -5.09
N THR A 6 24.16 10.09 -4.51
CA THR A 6 25.07 9.16 -5.19
C THR A 6 25.43 8.02 -4.24
N PHE A 7 25.84 6.89 -4.81
CA PHE A 7 26.42 5.78 -4.07
C PHE A 7 27.73 5.32 -4.73
N ARG A 8 28.54 4.59 -3.97
CA ARG A 8 29.80 4.02 -4.43
C ARG A 8 29.86 2.56 -4.02
N ILE A 9 30.42 1.72 -4.87
CA ILE A 9 30.57 0.28 -4.61
C ILE A 9 31.99 0.07 -4.08
N LYS A 10 32.13 -0.71 -3.00
CA LYS A 10 33.43 -1.15 -2.48
C LYS A 10 33.72 -2.55 -3.01
N ILE A 11 34.86 -2.73 -3.70
CA ILE A 11 35.31 -4.01 -4.24
C ILE A 11 36.78 -4.21 -3.82
N ASN A 12 37.06 -5.24 -3.00
CA ASN A 12 38.42 -5.62 -2.59
C ASN A 12 39.31 -4.40 -2.23
N ASP A 13 38.83 -3.58 -1.28
CA ASP A 13 39.44 -2.33 -0.80
C ASP A 13 39.57 -1.15 -1.77
N SER A 14 39.09 -1.30 -3.01
CA SER A 14 38.92 -0.18 -3.95
C SER A 14 37.48 0.35 -3.93
N ILE A 15 37.32 1.66 -4.13
CA ILE A 15 36.01 2.33 -4.19
C ILE A 15 35.78 2.81 -5.62
N THR A 16 34.60 2.53 -6.18
CA THR A 16 34.23 2.99 -7.52
C THR A 16 34.01 4.50 -7.59
N GLN A 17 33.91 5.02 -8.81
CA GLN A 17 33.41 6.38 -9.03
C GLN A 17 31.96 6.51 -8.54
N PRO A 18 31.51 7.72 -8.14
CA PRO A 18 30.14 7.96 -7.72
C PRO A 18 29.14 7.61 -8.83
N ILE A 19 28.17 6.77 -8.49
CA ILE A 19 27.05 6.40 -9.35
C ILE A 19 25.85 7.23 -8.90
N LYS A 20 25.17 7.90 -9.84
CA LYS A 20 23.96 8.66 -9.55
C LYS A 20 22.81 7.74 -9.18
N PHE A 21 21.99 8.23 -8.26
CA PHE A 21 20.81 7.53 -7.78
C PHE A 21 19.59 8.09 -8.51
N GLU A 22 18.98 7.30 -9.40
CA GLU A 22 17.84 7.73 -10.22
C GLU A 22 16.49 7.46 -9.52
N SER A 23 16.37 6.36 -8.76
CA SER A 23 15.11 5.94 -8.12
C SER A 23 15.36 5.15 -6.83
N GLY A 24 14.52 5.37 -5.80
CA GLY A 24 14.51 4.61 -4.54
C GLY A 24 14.91 5.40 -3.29
N VAL A 25 15.20 4.67 -2.21
CA VAL A 25 15.67 5.24 -0.94
C VAL A 25 16.88 4.46 -0.41
N ARG A 26 17.70 5.08 0.44
CA ARG A 26 18.93 4.46 0.95
C ARG A 26 18.63 3.58 2.16
N GLN A 27 18.83 2.27 2.03
CA GLN A 27 18.75 1.35 3.17
C GLN A 27 19.77 1.75 4.27
N GLY A 28 19.33 1.70 5.53
CA GLY A 28 20.13 2.11 6.68
C GLY A 28 20.22 3.64 6.92
N CYS A 29 19.55 4.46 6.09
CA CYS A 29 19.39 5.88 6.39
C CYS A 29 18.12 6.11 7.22
N SER A 30 18.25 6.83 8.34
CA SER A 30 17.13 7.13 9.24
C SER A 30 15.97 7.87 8.56
N ALA A 31 16.26 8.70 7.57
CA ALA A 31 15.23 9.46 6.84
C ALA A 31 14.54 8.66 5.71
N SER A 32 15.10 7.53 5.29
CA SER A 32 14.57 6.78 4.13
C SER A 32 13.19 6.19 4.40
N GLY A 33 12.92 5.73 5.63
CA GLY A 33 11.61 5.17 6.00
C GLY A 33 10.48 6.19 5.87
N ILE A 34 10.65 7.39 6.43
CA ILE A 34 9.61 8.43 6.37
C ILE A 34 9.42 8.95 4.94
N ILE A 35 10.49 9.06 4.16
CA ILE A 35 10.41 9.47 2.74
C ILE A 35 9.60 8.43 1.94
N TYR A 36 9.82 7.15 2.18
CA TYR A 36 9.04 6.09 1.54
C TYR A 36 7.55 6.19 1.89
N VAL A 37 7.22 6.39 3.17
CA VAL A 37 5.82 6.57 3.62
C VAL A 37 5.16 7.78 2.97
N VAL A 38 5.88 8.91 2.86
CA VAL A 38 5.37 10.12 2.17
C VAL A 38 5.13 9.85 0.68
N CYS A 39 5.98 9.06 0.02
CA CYS A 39 5.77 8.65 -1.37
C CYS A 39 4.60 7.66 -1.53
N LEU A 40 4.31 6.85 -0.50
CA LEU A 40 3.20 5.89 -0.50
C LEU A 40 1.84 6.54 -0.24
N GLU A 41 1.81 7.65 0.49
CA GLU A 41 0.57 8.34 0.90
C GLU A 41 -0.39 8.68 -0.26
N PRO A 42 0.05 9.09 -1.48
CA PRO A 42 -0.87 9.28 -2.61
C PRO A 42 -1.69 8.05 -2.97
N LEU A 43 -1.11 6.83 -2.88
CA LEU A 43 -1.84 5.58 -3.11
C LEU A 43 -2.89 5.38 -2.00
N LEU A 44 -2.46 5.50 -0.74
CA LEU A 44 -3.33 5.28 0.41
C LEU A 44 -4.48 6.30 0.45
N HIS A 45 -4.19 7.55 0.14
CA HIS A 45 -5.17 8.62 0.01
C HIS A 45 -6.15 8.35 -1.13
N SER A 46 -5.67 7.86 -2.27
CA SER A 46 -6.54 7.49 -3.39
C SER A 46 -7.48 6.35 -2.99
N ILE A 47 -6.97 5.30 -2.32
CA ILE A 47 -7.80 4.17 -1.85
C ILE A 47 -8.85 4.65 -0.86
N ARG A 48 -8.46 5.49 0.12
CA ARG A 48 -9.38 6.05 1.12
C ARG A 48 -10.51 6.85 0.49
N ASN A 49 -10.26 7.58 -0.59
CA ASN A 49 -11.25 8.42 -1.24
C ASN A 49 -11.98 7.75 -2.43
N ASN A 50 -11.68 6.48 -2.75
CA ASN A 50 -12.33 5.82 -3.87
C ASN A 50 -13.74 5.34 -3.47
N PRO A 51 -14.82 5.88 -4.08
CA PRO A 51 -16.20 5.46 -3.74
C PRO A 51 -16.51 4.02 -4.17
N LYS A 52 -15.71 3.43 -5.08
CA LYS A 52 -15.84 2.02 -5.45
C LYS A 52 -15.22 1.06 -4.45
N ILE A 53 -14.52 1.57 -3.43
CA ILE A 53 -13.99 0.78 -2.30
C ILE A 53 -14.63 1.36 -1.03
N PRO A 54 -15.84 0.90 -0.64
CA PRO A 54 -16.56 1.47 0.49
C PRO A 54 -15.87 1.21 1.85
N GLY A 55 -15.11 0.12 1.97
CA GLY A 55 -14.43 -0.27 3.20
C GLY A 55 -15.38 -0.84 4.26
N ILE A 56 -14.82 -1.22 5.42
CA ILE A 56 -15.56 -1.88 6.49
C ILE A 56 -15.86 -0.93 7.65
N ILE A 57 -17.05 -1.04 8.23
CA ILE A 57 -17.32 -0.40 9.52
C ILE A 57 -16.78 -1.33 10.61
N PRO A 58 -15.86 -0.88 11.49
CA PRO A 58 -15.36 -1.71 12.57
C PRO A 58 -16.52 -2.17 13.47
N PRO A 59 -16.56 -3.43 13.93
CA PRO A 59 -17.62 -3.89 14.83
C PRO A 59 -17.76 -3.02 16.09
N GLY A 60 -16.66 -2.45 16.60
CA GLY A 60 -16.73 -1.54 17.75
C GLY A 60 -17.37 -0.18 17.46
N ALA A 61 -17.44 0.26 16.20
CA ALA A 61 -17.88 1.60 15.81
C ALA A 61 -19.38 1.87 16.02
N GLN A 62 -20.16 0.83 16.34
CA GLN A 62 -21.52 0.96 16.86
C GLN A 62 -21.59 1.69 18.22
N TYR A 63 -20.51 1.66 19.00
CA TYR A 63 -20.40 2.39 20.26
C TYR A 63 -19.72 3.74 20.01
N GLU A 64 -20.41 4.83 20.35
CA GLU A 64 -19.94 6.20 20.08
C GLU A 64 -18.54 6.48 20.64
N ALA A 65 -18.23 5.96 21.83
CA ALA A 65 -16.92 6.12 22.46
C ALA A 65 -15.78 5.44 21.68
N VAL A 66 -16.06 4.34 20.98
CA VAL A 66 -15.10 3.66 20.11
C VAL A 66 -15.03 4.37 18.76
N ARG A 67 -16.18 4.75 18.19
CA ARG A 67 -16.26 5.47 16.91
C ARG A 67 -15.42 6.75 16.94
N LYS A 68 -15.57 7.57 17.98
CA LYS A 68 -14.81 8.83 18.16
C LYS A 68 -13.29 8.62 18.31
N LYS A 69 -12.85 7.44 18.74
CA LYS A 69 -11.43 7.09 18.84
C LYS A 69 -10.88 6.54 17.52
N ALA A 70 -11.68 5.73 16.82
CA ALA A 70 -11.31 5.13 15.54
C ALA A 70 -11.30 6.16 14.41
N PHE A 71 -12.24 7.10 14.45
CA PHE A 71 -12.47 8.13 13.43
C PHE A 71 -12.54 9.51 14.11
N PRO A 72 -11.39 10.08 14.48
CA PRO A 72 -11.33 11.29 15.32
C PRO A 72 -11.57 12.60 14.56
N TYR A 73 -11.61 12.58 13.22
CA TYR A 73 -11.72 13.76 12.38
C TYR A 73 -13.12 13.93 11.79
N ASP A 74 -13.61 15.17 11.74
CA ASP A 74 -14.89 15.48 11.10
C ASP A 74 -14.81 15.23 9.58
N GLY A 75 -15.79 14.50 9.05
CA GLY A 75 -15.85 14.12 7.63
C GLY A 75 -15.28 12.74 7.30
N ASP A 76 -14.81 11.99 8.30
CA ASP A 76 -14.43 10.59 8.14
C ASP A 76 -15.66 9.73 7.76
N ASP A 77 -15.49 8.82 6.80
CA ASP A 77 -16.60 7.97 6.32
C ASP A 77 -16.92 6.82 7.30
N ASN A 78 -16.20 6.77 8.43
CA ASN A 78 -16.30 5.76 9.48
C ASN A 78 -16.04 4.35 8.95
N THR A 79 -15.26 4.22 7.88
CA THR A 79 -14.86 2.93 7.33
C THR A 79 -13.35 2.77 7.28
N ILE A 80 -12.91 1.52 7.35
CA ILE A 80 -11.52 1.13 7.15
C ILE A 80 -11.43 0.47 5.78
N LYS A 81 -10.67 1.10 4.88
CA LYS A 81 -10.44 0.61 3.51
C LYS A 81 -9.08 -0.05 3.36
N THR A 82 -8.06 0.55 3.98
CA THR A 82 -6.68 0.08 3.90
C THR A 82 -5.95 0.29 5.21
N ILE A 83 -5.02 -0.62 5.51
CA ILE A 83 -4.08 -0.55 6.62
C ILE A 83 -2.69 -0.67 6.00
N ALA A 84 -1.75 0.18 6.39
CA ALA A 84 -0.41 0.18 5.82
C ALA A 84 0.65 0.34 6.90
N TYR A 85 1.74 -0.41 6.78
CA TYR A 85 2.92 -0.31 7.62
C TYR A 85 4.17 -0.51 6.79
N ALA A 86 4.97 0.55 6.63
CA ALA A 86 6.09 0.56 5.68
C ALA A 86 5.63 0.17 4.27
N ASP A 87 6.16 -0.92 3.71
CA ASP A 87 5.79 -1.47 2.39
C ASP A 87 4.64 -2.48 2.42
N ASP A 88 4.25 -2.96 3.60
CA ASP A 88 3.11 -3.86 3.76
C ASP A 88 1.81 -3.06 3.74
N ILE A 89 0.90 -3.42 2.82
CA ILE A 89 -0.40 -2.78 2.65
C ILE A 89 -1.48 -3.85 2.55
N ASP A 90 -2.43 -3.77 3.46
CA ASP A 90 -3.66 -4.56 3.44
C ASP A 90 -4.80 -3.69 2.93
N THR A 91 -5.60 -4.22 2.01
CA THR A 91 -6.86 -3.61 1.55
C THR A 91 -8.00 -4.54 1.86
N ILE A 92 -9.08 -4.00 2.41
CA ILE A 92 -10.26 -4.77 2.79
C ILE A 92 -11.36 -4.51 1.77
N VAL A 93 -11.85 -5.57 1.14
CA VAL A 93 -12.82 -5.53 0.03
C VAL A 93 -13.92 -6.57 0.25
N PHE A 94 -15.14 -6.29 -0.23
CA PHE A 94 -16.28 -7.22 -0.11
C PHE A 94 -16.66 -7.91 -1.41
N SER A 95 -16.24 -7.37 -2.55
CA SER A 95 -16.62 -7.85 -3.87
C SER A 95 -15.44 -7.98 -4.83
N ARG A 96 -15.64 -8.75 -5.89
CA ARG A 96 -14.68 -8.88 -7.00
C ARG A 96 -14.45 -7.55 -7.73
N ASP A 97 -15.46 -6.67 -7.74
CA ASP A 97 -15.35 -5.36 -8.37
C ASP A 97 -14.43 -4.43 -7.56
N GLU A 98 -14.54 -4.46 -6.22
CA GLU A 98 -13.62 -3.76 -5.31
C GLU A 98 -12.19 -4.31 -5.40
N GLU A 99 -12.03 -5.64 -5.43
CA GLU A 99 -10.74 -6.31 -5.65
C GLU A 99 -10.09 -5.81 -6.95
N THR A 100 -10.85 -5.85 -8.06
CA THR A 100 -10.37 -5.42 -9.38
C THR A 100 -10.03 -3.93 -9.39
N GLU A 101 -10.82 -3.09 -8.74
CA GLU A 101 -10.52 -1.67 -8.61
C GLU A 101 -9.23 -1.44 -7.82
N THR A 102 -9.06 -2.15 -6.69
CA THR A 102 -7.84 -2.09 -5.88
C THR A 102 -6.60 -2.42 -6.71
N ILE A 103 -6.64 -3.52 -7.47
CA ILE A 103 -5.55 -3.94 -8.35
C ILE A 103 -5.20 -2.84 -9.37
N LYS A 104 -6.21 -2.18 -9.97
CA LYS A 104 -5.99 -1.07 -10.92
C LYS A 104 -5.31 0.14 -10.26
N MET A 105 -5.63 0.43 -9.00
CA MET A 105 -5.02 1.53 -8.27
C MET A 105 -3.55 1.26 -7.96
N PHE A 106 -3.22 0.03 -7.57
CA PHE A 106 -1.83 -0.40 -7.39
C PHE A 106 -1.04 -0.35 -8.72
N ASP A 107 -1.62 -0.80 -9.83
CA ASP A 107 -1.00 -0.68 -11.15
C ASP A 107 -0.72 0.78 -11.52
N LEU A 108 -1.71 1.66 -11.35
CA LEU A 108 -1.56 3.08 -11.64
C LEU A 108 -0.46 3.71 -10.79
N TYR A 109 -0.40 3.39 -9.49
CA TYR A 109 0.64 3.86 -8.60
C TYR A 109 2.02 3.34 -9.00
N ASN A 110 2.14 2.05 -9.36
CA ASN A 110 3.40 1.47 -9.82
C ASN A 110 3.93 2.19 -11.07
N ARG A 111 3.07 2.45 -12.06
CA ARG A 111 3.43 3.21 -13.27
C ARG A 111 3.80 4.66 -12.99
N ALA A 112 3.21 5.28 -11.96
CA ALA A 112 3.50 6.67 -11.60
C ALA A 112 4.76 6.83 -10.73
N SER A 113 5.13 5.80 -9.97
CA SER A 113 6.22 5.82 -8.99
C SER A 113 7.48 5.06 -9.41
N ASP A 114 7.45 4.39 -10.57
CA ASP A 114 8.41 3.34 -10.96
C ASP A 114 8.53 2.21 -9.92
N GLY A 115 7.46 2.03 -9.13
CA GLY A 115 7.31 0.97 -8.14
C GLY A 115 6.91 -0.36 -8.77
N LYS A 116 7.01 -1.44 -7.98
CA LYS A 116 6.56 -2.77 -8.39
C LYS A 116 5.96 -3.53 -7.22
N THR A 117 4.69 -3.91 -7.35
CA THR A 117 4.03 -4.83 -6.41
C THR A 117 4.66 -6.22 -6.49
N ASN A 118 4.95 -6.83 -5.34
CA ASN A 118 5.45 -8.19 -5.28
C ASN A 118 4.28 -9.19 -5.37
N VAL A 119 3.93 -9.58 -6.60
CA VAL A 119 2.82 -10.50 -6.88
C VAL A 119 3.02 -11.87 -6.20
N GLU A 120 4.25 -12.33 -6.03
CA GLU A 120 4.53 -13.63 -5.37
C GLU A 120 4.23 -13.61 -3.87
N LYS A 121 4.32 -12.44 -3.24
CA LYS A 121 3.99 -12.23 -1.82
C LYS A 121 2.59 -11.70 -1.59
N THR A 122 1.92 -11.22 -2.63
CA THR A 122 0.57 -10.65 -2.51
C THR A 122 -0.44 -11.79 -2.49
N GLU A 123 -1.17 -11.90 -1.40
CA GLU A 123 -2.23 -12.91 -1.23
C GLU A 123 -3.58 -12.26 -0.98
N VAL A 124 -4.65 -12.95 -1.35
CA VAL A 124 -6.03 -12.56 -1.05
C VAL A 124 -6.56 -13.54 -0.03
N PHE A 125 -6.78 -13.05 1.20
CA PHE A 125 -7.33 -13.85 2.27
C PHE A 125 -8.85 -13.71 2.33
N TRP A 126 -9.55 -14.84 2.30
CA TRP A 126 -11.01 -14.87 2.42
C TRP A 126 -11.42 -14.99 3.89
N ILE A 127 -12.15 -14.01 4.39
CA ILE A 127 -12.63 -13.95 5.77
C ILE A 127 -14.13 -14.29 5.80
N SER A 128 -14.48 -15.59 5.79
CA SER A 128 -15.86 -16.03 6.07
C SER A 128 -15.91 -17.50 6.53
N ASP A 129 -16.75 -17.80 7.50
CA ASP A 129 -17.00 -19.17 7.98
C ASP A 129 -18.12 -19.89 7.21
N TRP A 130 -18.85 -19.19 6.33
CA TRP A 130 -20.18 -19.61 5.89
C TRP A 130 -20.29 -20.11 4.45
N LEU A 131 -19.29 -19.86 3.59
CA LEU A 131 -19.23 -20.39 2.22
C LEU A 131 -17.77 -20.67 1.83
N PRO A 132 -17.49 -21.76 1.09
CA PRO A 132 -16.16 -21.95 0.50
C PRO A 132 -15.86 -20.76 -0.43
N PRO A 133 -14.59 -20.31 -0.49
CA PRO A 133 -14.22 -19.19 -1.36
C PRO A 133 -14.69 -19.48 -2.78
N PRO A 134 -15.33 -18.52 -3.48
CA PRO A 134 -15.68 -18.70 -4.88
C PRO A 134 -14.40 -19.09 -5.64
N ALA A 135 -14.47 -20.18 -6.42
CA ALA A 135 -13.31 -20.89 -6.97
C ALA A 135 -12.20 -19.92 -7.40
N PHE A 136 -11.09 -19.94 -6.66
CA PHE A 136 -9.93 -19.10 -6.89
C PHE A 136 -9.33 -19.45 -8.27
N GLN A 137 -9.68 -18.67 -9.29
CA GLN A 137 -8.94 -18.66 -10.55
C GLN A 137 -7.66 -17.88 -10.30
N GLY A 138 -6.64 -18.60 -9.83
CA GLY A 138 -5.31 -18.08 -9.64
C GLY A 138 -4.79 -17.41 -10.91
N GLN A 139 -4.02 -16.35 -10.71
CA GLN A 139 -3.48 -15.40 -11.68
C GLN A 139 -4.39 -14.21 -11.99
N VAL A 140 -4.36 -13.23 -11.07
CA VAL A 140 -4.42 -11.82 -11.49
C VAL A 140 -3.18 -11.58 -12.38
N LYS A 141 -3.36 -11.71 -13.69
CA LYS A 141 -2.38 -11.19 -14.65
C LYS A 141 -2.55 -9.68 -14.67
N LEU A 142 -1.66 -8.96 -13.99
CA LEU A 142 -1.37 -7.59 -14.32
C LEU A 142 -0.81 -7.61 -15.75
N ASN A 143 -1.59 -7.09 -16.71
CA ASN A 143 -1.15 -6.93 -18.11
C ASN A 143 -0.27 -5.69 -18.24
#